data_AF-A0A934RXW8-F1
#
_entry.id   AF-A0A934RXW8-F1
#
_cell.length_a   1.000
_cell.length_b   1.000
_cell.length_c   1.000
_cell.angle_alpha   90.00
_cell.angle_beta   90.00
_cell.angle_gamma   90.00
#
_symmetry.space_group_name_H-M   'P 1'
#
loop_
_entity.id
_entity.type
_entity.pdbx_description
1 polymer ?
#
loop_
_entity_poly.entity_id
_entity_poly.type
_entity_poly.pdbx_seq_one_letter_code
_entity_poly.pdbx_strand_id
1 'polypeptide(L)'
;MIETQIKESLLKLQSSIDGADGAGIRESMAEIDTALKEHRREIDAQLKHFLKNRSYIKALMYLNGESDIPKGKCSGRKDFS
;
A
#
# COMPACT_ATOMS: atom_id res chain seq x y z
N MET A 1 12.76 -8.12 -7.21
CA MET A 1 12.63 -6.68 -7.55
C MET A 1 11.92 -5.99 -6.40
N ILE A 2 12.09 -4.67 -6.19
CA ILE A 2 11.45 -3.97 -5.07
C ILE A 2 9.91 -4.11 -5.09
N GLU A 3 9.31 -4.14 -6.28
CA GLU A 3 7.86 -4.35 -6.44
C GLU A 3 7.38 -5.70 -5.89
N THR A 4 8.20 -6.75 -6.02
CA THR A 4 7.91 -8.07 -5.44
C THR A 4 7.88 -8.01 -3.92
N GLN A 5 8.87 -7.36 -3.31
CA GLN A 5 8.94 -7.20 -1.84
C GLN A 5 7.76 -6.37 -1.33
N ILE A 6 7.41 -5.28 -2.01
CA ILE A 6 6.22 -4.47 -1.67
C ILE A 6 4.95 -5.33 -1.77
N LYS A 7 4.83 -6.15 -2.82
CA LYS A 7 3.68 -7.07 -2.98
C LYS A 7 3.57 -8.05 -1.82
N GLU A 8 4.69 -8.66 -1.42
CA GLU A 8 4.76 -9.59 -0.29
C GLU A 8 4.34 -8.91 1.03
N SER A 9 4.87 -7.72 1.33
CA SER A 9 4.47 -6.97 2.54
C SER A 9 2.99 -6.57 2.51
N LEU A 10 2.42 -6.25 1.34
CA LEU A 10 0.99 -5.95 1.20
C LEU A 10 0.11 -7.19 1.43
N LEU A 11 0.53 -8.37 0.95
CA LEU A 11 -0.18 -9.64 1.19
C LEU A 11 -0.08 -10.05 2.67
N LYS A 12 1.08 -9.85 3.30
CA LYS A 12 1.30 -10.06 4.74
C LYS A 12 0.41 -9.13 5.56
N LEU A 13 0.30 -7.86 5.16
CA LEU A 13 -0.60 -6.90 5.78
C LEU A 13 -2.05 -7.36 5.70
N GLN A 14 -2.52 -7.78 4.52
CA GLN A 14 -3.88 -8.28 4.35
C GLN A 14 -4.15 -9.50 5.25
N SER A 15 -3.23 -10.46 5.27
CA SER A 15 -3.34 -11.65 6.11
C SER A 15 -3.37 -11.30 7.61
N SER A 16 -2.58 -10.30 8.03
CA SER A 16 -2.55 -9.81 9.41
C SER A 16 -3.86 -9.09 9.80
N ILE A 17 -4.44 -8.32 8.87
CA ILE A 17 -5.76 -7.68 9.05
C ILE A 17 -6.84 -8.75 9.22
N ASP A 18 -6.87 -9.74 8.33
CA ASP A 18 -7.87 -10.82 8.35
C ASP A 18 -7.75 -11.67 9.64
N GLY A 19 -6.53 -11.85 10.15
CA GLY A 19 -6.24 -12.54 11.40
C GLY A 19 -6.32 -11.69 12.67
N ALA A 20 -6.65 -10.39 12.57
CA ALA A 20 -6.60 -9.43 13.67
C ALA A 20 -5.24 -9.38 14.41
N ASP A 21 -4.14 -9.67 13.72
CA ASP A 21 -2.77 -9.61 14.25
C ASP A 21 -2.25 -8.16 14.23
N GLY A 22 -2.45 -7.45 15.33
CA GLY A 22 -1.99 -6.08 15.50
C GLY A 22 -0.47 -5.91 15.47
N ALA A 23 0.32 -6.96 15.73
CA ALA A 23 1.78 -6.89 15.58
C ALA A 23 2.17 -7.01 14.10
N GLY A 24 1.62 -8.00 13.40
CA GLY A 24 1.83 -8.21 11.96
C GLY A 24 1.39 -7.03 11.10
N ILE A 25 0.29 -6.35 11.46
CA ILE A 25 -0.16 -5.12 10.79
C ILE A 25 0.93 -4.03 10.89
N ARG A 26 1.44 -3.78 12.11
CA ARG A 26 2.44 -2.73 12.35
C ARG A 26 3.76 -3.02 11.65
N GLU A 27 4.20 -4.28 11.69
CA GLU A 27 5.42 -4.72 11.03
C GLU A 27 5.32 -4.56 9.51
N SER A 28 4.23 -5.05 8.91
CA SER A 28 4.02 -4.96 7.45
C SER A 28 3.92 -3.50 6.98
N MET A 29 3.29 -2.62 7.77
CA MET A 29 3.26 -1.18 7.46
C MET A 29 4.67 -0.56 7.52
N ALA A 30 5.49 -0.93 8.51
CA ALA A 30 6.86 -0.44 8.64
C ALA A 30 7.77 -0.93 7.50
N GLU A 31 7.60 -2.17 7.06
CA GLU A 31 8.29 -2.72 5.89
C GLU A 31 7.95 -1.91 4.62
N ILE A 32 6.66 -1.62 4.39
CA ILE A 32 6.19 -0.82 3.25
C ILE A 32 6.78 0.61 3.30
N ASP A 33 6.74 1.25 4.47
CA ASP A 33 7.28 2.60 4.65
C ASP A 33 8.81 2.64 4.44
N THR A 34 9.52 1.60 4.87
CA THR A 34 10.97 1.45 4.66
C THR A 34 11.29 1.28 3.18
N ALA A 35 10.61 0.36 2.49
CA ALA A 35 10.76 0.17 1.04
C ALA A 35 10.52 1.48 0.27
N LEU A 36 9.49 2.24 0.64
CA LEU A 36 9.17 3.52 0.02
C LEU A 36 10.27 4.58 0.25
N LYS A 37 10.90 4.57 1.43
CA LYS A 37 11.97 5.51 1.79
C LYS A 37 13.27 5.18 1.05
N GLU A 38 13.65 3.91 1.02
CA GLU A 38 14.94 3.46 0.50
C GLU A 38 14.95 3.38 -1.03
N HIS A 39 13.85 2.93 -1.63
CA HIS A 39 13.78 2.66 -3.08
C HIS A 39 12.88 3.64 -3.84
N ARG A 40 12.65 4.84 -3.28
CA ARG A 40 11.70 5.83 -3.83
C ARG A 40 11.90 6.11 -5.33
N ARG A 41 13.14 6.09 -5.82
CA ARG A 41 13.51 6.38 -7.21
C ARG A 41 13.23 5.21 -8.15
N GLU A 42 13.20 3.98 -7.64
CA GLU A 42 12.98 2.75 -8.39
C GLU A 42 11.49 2.38 -8.47
N ILE A 43 10.68 2.87 -7.52
CA ILE A 43 9.23 2.62 -7.46
C ILE A 43 8.48 3.52 -8.46
N ASP A 44 7.61 2.89 -9.26
CA ASP A 44 6.71 3.58 -10.19
C ASP A 44 5.88 4.69 -9.51
N ALA A 45 5.58 5.75 -10.26
CA ALA A 45 4.87 6.92 -9.75
C ALA A 45 3.46 6.60 -9.22
N GLN A 46 2.73 5.72 -9.90
CA GLN A 46 1.38 5.31 -9.53
C GLN A 46 1.40 4.40 -8.30
N LEU A 47 2.31 3.42 -8.25
CA LEU A 47 2.48 2.56 -7.07
C LEU A 47 2.83 3.40 -5.83
N LYS A 48 3.81 4.29 -5.95
CA LYS A 48 4.21 5.25 -4.91
C LYS A 48 3.06 6.15 -4.45
N HIS A 49 2.18 6.57 -5.36
CA HIS A 49 0.99 7.33 -5.01
C HIS A 49 0.03 6.52 -4.13
N PHE A 50 -0.24 5.25 -4.47
CA PHE A 50 -1.11 4.40 -3.66
C PHE A 50 -0.52 4.12 -2.28
N LEU A 51 0.77 3.79 -2.20
CA LEU A 51 1.44 3.50 -0.93
C LEU A 51 1.44 4.71 0.02
N LYS A 52 1.75 5.91 -0.50
CA LYS A 52 1.74 7.15 0.30
C LYS A 52 0.37 7.51 0.88
N ASN A 53 -0.71 7.13 0.19
CA ASN A 53 -2.08 7.37 0.63
C ASN A 53 -2.68 6.16 1.37
N ARG A 54 -1.85 5.16 1.75
CA ARG A 54 -2.28 3.90 2.37
C ARG A 54 -3.41 3.20 1.61
N SER A 55 -3.45 3.38 0.29
CA SER A 55 -4.41 2.74 -0.61
C SER A 55 -3.90 1.33 -0.97
N TYR A 56 -3.69 0.48 0.04
CA TYR A 56 -3.01 -0.81 -0.08
C TYR A 56 -3.69 -1.78 -1.05
N ILE A 57 -5.02 -1.79 -1.07
CA ILE A 57 -5.79 -2.60 -2.05
C ILE A 57 -5.47 -2.15 -3.48
N LYS A 58 -5.42 -0.84 -3.75
CA LYS A 58 -5.09 -0.32 -5.09
C LYS A 58 -3.64 -0.60 -5.48
N ALA A 59 -2.73 -0.58 -4.51
CA ALA A 59 -1.35 -0.98 -4.72
C ALA A 59 -1.26 -2.46 -5.11
N LEU A 60 -2.02 -3.35 -4.45
CA LEU A 60 -2.11 -4.77 -4.83
C LEU A 60 -2.69 -4.96 -6.24
N MET A 61 -3.79 -4.27 -6.56
CA MET A 61 -4.38 -4.32 -7.91
C MET A 61 -3.38 -3.89 -8.99
N TYR A 62 -2.66 -2.80 -8.74
CA TYR A 62 -1.59 -2.32 -9.62
C TYR A 62 -0.49 -3.37 -9.82
N LEU A 63 0.00 -3.98 -8.73
CA LEU A 63 1.03 -5.02 -8.73
C LEU A 63 0.54 -6.37 -9.30
N ASN A 64 -0.75 -6.53 -9.54
CA ASN A 64 -1.35 -7.65 -10.26
C ASN A 64 -1.56 -7.35 -11.75
N GLY A 65 -1.24 -6.14 -12.20
CA GLY A 65 -1.46 -5.71 -13.60
C GLY A 65 -2.92 -5.39 -13.92
N GLU A 66 -3.75 -5.13 -12.91
CA GLU A 66 -5.15 -4.75 -13.13
C GLU A 66 -5.21 -3.34 -13.75
N SER A 67 -5.91 -3.22 -14.88
CA SER A 67 -6.04 -1.97 -15.61
C SER A 67 -7.20 -1.08 -15.14
N ASP A 68 -8.19 -1.64 -14.47
CA ASP A 68 -9.38 -0.93 -13.99
C ASP A 68 -9.34 -0.74 -12.47
N ILE A 69 -8.31 -0.02 -12.00
CA ILE A 69 -8.17 0.31 -10.58
C ILE A 69 -9.15 1.44 -10.25
N PRO A 70 -10.12 1.25 -9.34
CA PRO A 70 -11.13 2.25 -9.05
C PRO A 70 -10.49 3.58 -8.63
N LYS A 71 -10.79 4.64 -9.37
CA LYS A 71 -10.49 6.01 -8.94
C LYS A 71 -11.41 6.30 -7.76
N GLY A 72 -10.84 6.44 -6.58
CA GLY A 72 -11.62 6.77 -5.38
C GLY A 72 -12.00 8.24 -5.46
N LYS A 73 -13.24 8.59 -5.10
CA LYS A 73 -13.52 9.96 -4.66
C LYS A 73 -12.56 10.21 -3.49
N CYS A 74 -11.69 11.22 -3.62
CA CYS A 74 -11.07 11.79 -2.45
C CYS A 74 -12.22 12.11 -1.49
N SER A 75 -12.36 11.35 -0.40
CA SER A 75 -13.17 11.76 0.74
C SER A 75 -12.47 13.02 1.23
N GLY A 76 -12.87 14.16 0.67
CA GLY A 76 -12.46 15.47 1.15
C GLY A 76 -12.64 15.43 2.65
N ARG A 77 -11.62 15.89 3.37
CA ARG A 77 -11.72 16.13 4.81
C ARG A 77 -13.06 16.82 5.01
N LYS A 78 -13.97 16.24 5.78
CA LYS A 78 -14.97 17.05 6.46
C LYS A 78 -14.20 17.65 7.62
N ASP A 79 -13.70 18.85 7.39
CA ASP A 79 -13.39 19.82 8.43
C ASP A 79 -14.56 19.78 9.41
N PHE A 80 -14.33 19.20 10.59
CA PHE A 80 -15.21 19.40 11.72
C PHE A 80 -14.96 20.84 12.17
N SER A 81 -15.79 21.77 11.71
CA SER A 81 -16.03 23.06 12.37
C SER A 81 -16.76 22.87 13.68
#